data_AF-A0A1F9U3H1-F1
#
_entry.id   AF-A0A1F9U3H1-F1
#
_cell.length_a   1.000
_cell.length_b   1.000
_cell.length_c   1.000
_cell.angle_alpha   90.00
_cell.angle_beta   90.00
_cell.angle_gamma   90.00
#
_symmetry.space_group_name_H-M   'P 1'
#
loop_
_entity.id
_entity.type
_entity.pdbx_description
1 polymer ?
#
loop_
_entity_poly.entity_id
_entity_poly.type
_entity_poly.pdbx_seq_one_letter_code
_entity_poly.pdbx_strand_id
1 'polypeptide(L)'
;MTADIKEHVRVLGLAKASVDNGFSRVGKTLDASDPVQSVLMLLASRAVAISNALVLLAMHHHANEALPILRSLMGIAAQMLWIVESKSPERAHEFMKGRKNDWEMPWQKLDQGISWRDHVYANAGGLPWGHVFSENSGKGISSEDLLKTAAAVMEQALKALERRWPGKFEQTRGNNI
;
A
#
# COMPACT_ATOMS: atom_id res chain seq x y z
N MET A 1 -18.09 8.21 13.19
CA MET A 1 -17.47 7.78 11.92
C MET A 1 -18.34 8.25 10.76
N THR A 2 -17.79 9.09 9.88
CA THR A 2 -18.51 9.65 8.72
C THR A 2 -18.88 8.55 7.71
N ALA A 3 -19.81 8.84 6.79
CA ALA A 3 -20.17 7.91 5.71
C ALA A 3 -18.96 7.59 4.83
N ASP A 4 -18.11 8.59 4.55
CA ASP A 4 -16.93 8.46 3.69
C ASP A 4 -15.85 7.56 4.32
N ILE A 5 -15.63 7.68 5.64
CA ILE A 5 -14.71 6.76 6.35
C ILE A 5 -15.22 5.32 6.29
N LYS A 6 -16.54 5.09 6.47
CA LYS A 6 -17.12 3.74 6.37
C LYS A 6 -16.90 3.14 4.98
N GLU A 7 -17.06 3.96 3.95
CA GLU A 7 -16.85 3.54 2.57
C GLU A 7 -15.39 3.15 2.30
N HIS A 8 -14.42 3.96 2.73
CA HIS A 8 -13.01 3.62 2.54
C HIS A 8 -12.58 2.37 3.34
N VAL A 9 -13.11 2.18 4.56
CA VAL A 9 -12.90 0.93 5.31
C VAL A 9 -13.48 -0.26 4.56
N ARG A 10 -14.69 -0.13 3.99
CA ARG A 10 -15.33 -1.16 3.17
C ARG A 10 -14.48 -1.51 1.95
N VAL A 11 -13.98 -0.51 1.22
CA VAL A 11 -13.12 -0.72 0.05
C VAL A 11 -11.84 -1.47 0.41
N LEU A 12 -11.17 -1.09 1.51
CA LEU A 12 -9.99 -1.79 2.00
C LEU A 12 -10.29 -3.24 2.42
N GLY A 13 -11.43 -3.47 3.08
CA GLY A 13 -11.91 -4.81 3.43
C GLY A 13 -12.17 -5.68 2.20
N LEU A 14 -12.77 -5.12 1.16
CA LEU A 14 -12.96 -5.83 -0.11
C LEU A 14 -11.62 -6.12 -0.80
N ALA A 15 -10.67 -5.18 -0.79
CA ALA A 15 -9.36 -5.39 -1.41
C ALA A 15 -8.62 -6.56 -0.76
N LYS A 16 -8.71 -6.69 0.57
CA LYS A 16 -8.23 -7.88 1.29
C LYS A 16 -8.93 -9.15 0.82
N ALA A 17 -10.26 -9.15 0.75
CA ALA A 17 -11.02 -10.31 0.29
C ALA A 17 -10.63 -10.72 -1.14
N SER A 18 -10.36 -9.77 -2.04
CA SER A 18 -9.85 -10.04 -3.39
C SER A 18 -8.47 -10.71 -3.37
N VAL A 19 -7.56 -10.30 -2.47
CA VAL A 19 -6.26 -10.96 -2.29
C VAL A 19 -6.44 -12.41 -1.81
N ASP A 20 -7.23 -12.63 -0.77
CA ASP A 20 -7.47 -13.95 -0.19
C ASP A 20 -8.13 -14.90 -1.20
N ASN A 21 -9.15 -14.42 -1.91
CA ASN A 21 -9.85 -15.18 -2.96
C ASN A 21 -8.93 -15.48 -4.14
N GLY A 22 -8.12 -14.51 -4.58
CA GLY A 22 -7.19 -14.70 -5.68
C GLY A 22 -6.13 -15.76 -5.38
N PHE A 23 -5.53 -15.72 -4.20
CA PHE A 23 -4.59 -16.76 -3.77
C PHE A 23 -5.26 -18.13 -3.61
N SER A 24 -6.51 -18.18 -3.14
CA SER A 24 -7.29 -19.42 -3.10
C SER A 24 -7.48 -20.03 -4.50
N ARG A 25 -7.67 -19.18 -5.54
CA ARG A 25 -7.84 -19.62 -6.93
C ARG A 25 -6.52 -20.10 -7.56
N VAL A 26 -5.39 -19.47 -7.26
CA VAL A 26 -4.08 -19.84 -7.83
C VAL A 26 -3.29 -20.85 -6.99
N GLY A 27 -3.74 -21.14 -5.76
CA GLY A 27 -2.97 -21.90 -4.77
C GLY A 27 -2.42 -23.24 -5.27
N LYS A 28 -3.19 -23.99 -6.07
CA LYS A 28 -2.76 -25.28 -6.63
C LYS A 28 -1.66 -25.16 -7.70
N THR A 29 -1.50 -23.98 -8.28
CA THR A 29 -0.50 -23.67 -9.31
C THR A 29 0.66 -22.84 -8.76
N LEU A 30 0.66 -22.53 -7.46
CA LEU A 30 1.74 -21.78 -6.83
C LEU A 30 2.98 -22.67 -6.72
N ASP A 31 4.11 -22.12 -7.14
CA ASP A 31 5.44 -22.73 -7.02
C ASP A 31 6.29 -21.89 -6.09
N ALA A 32 6.65 -22.46 -4.92
CA ALA A 32 7.49 -21.78 -3.94
C ALA A 32 8.94 -21.59 -4.43
N SER A 33 9.39 -22.38 -5.41
CA SER A 33 10.69 -22.22 -6.05
C SER A 33 10.71 -21.11 -7.10
N ASP A 34 9.54 -20.64 -7.55
CA ASP A 34 9.42 -19.47 -8.42
C ASP A 34 9.63 -18.19 -7.60
N PRO A 35 10.73 -17.44 -7.84
CA PRO A 35 11.07 -16.25 -7.07
C PRO A 35 10.01 -15.16 -7.18
N VAL A 36 9.33 -15.05 -8.32
CA VAL A 36 8.31 -14.02 -8.56
C VAL A 36 7.08 -14.31 -7.69
N GLN A 37 6.63 -15.57 -7.69
CA GLN A 37 5.45 -15.96 -6.93
C GLN A 37 5.67 -15.82 -5.43
N SER A 38 6.83 -16.29 -4.94
CA SER A 38 7.21 -16.19 -3.54
C SER A 38 7.28 -14.74 -3.05
N VAL A 39 7.90 -13.83 -3.82
CA VAL A 39 7.98 -12.42 -3.44
C VAL A 39 6.61 -11.74 -3.51
N LEU A 40 5.81 -11.98 -4.55
CA LEU A 40 4.48 -11.36 -4.66
C LEU A 40 3.54 -11.82 -3.55
N MET A 41 3.60 -13.09 -3.15
CA MET A 41 2.83 -13.60 -2.02
C MET A 41 3.25 -12.92 -0.71
N LEU A 42 4.56 -12.79 -0.45
CA LEU A 42 5.09 -12.09 0.72
C LEU A 42 4.66 -10.62 0.76
N LEU A 43 4.78 -9.91 -0.37
CA LEU A 43 4.42 -8.50 -0.47
C LEU A 43 2.90 -8.30 -0.33
N ALA A 44 2.08 -9.16 -0.92
CA ALA A 44 0.63 -9.09 -0.78
C ALA A 44 0.18 -9.33 0.68
N SER A 45 0.77 -10.31 1.36
CA SER A 45 0.52 -10.55 2.79
C SER A 45 0.85 -9.31 3.63
N ARG A 46 2.01 -8.68 3.37
CA ARG A 46 2.41 -7.44 4.04
C ARG A 46 1.47 -6.27 3.74
N ALA A 47 1.05 -6.12 2.48
CA ALA A 47 0.10 -5.08 2.08
C ALA A 47 -1.22 -5.19 2.84
N VAL A 48 -1.77 -6.41 2.97
CA VAL A 48 -2.99 -6.68 3.74
C VAL A 48 -2.80 -6.41 5.24
N ALA A 49 -1.68 -6.83 5.82
CA ALA A 49 -1.41 -6.58 7.24
C ALA A 49 -1.31 -5.08 7.55
N ILE A 50 -0.58 -4.34 6.69
CA ILE A 50 -0.40 -2.90 6.82
C ILE A 50 -1.70 -2.15 6.59
N SER A 51 -2.51 -2.53 5.61
CA SER A 51 -3.80 -1.87 5.37
C SER A 51 -4.76 -2.02 6.55
N ASN A 52 -4.79 -3.17 7.22
CA ASN A 52 -5.55 -3.35 8.46
C ASN A 52 -5.05 -2.43 9.58
N ALA A 53 -3.72 -2.27 9.72
CA ALA A 53 -3.15 -1.36 10.71
C ALA A 53 -3.55 0.11 10.44
N LEU A 54 -3.55 0.53 9.17
CA LEU A 54 -4.02 1.86 8.77
C LEU A 54 -5.50 2.08 9.09
N VAL A 55 -6.35 1.07 8.86
CA VAL A 55 -7.78 1.12 9.26
C VAL A 55 -7.92 1.34 10.76
N LEU A 56 -7.22 0.56 11.58
CA LEU A 56 -7.28 0.69 13.04
C LEU A 56 -6.82 2.08 13.50
N LEU A 57 -5.68 2.57 13.01
CA LEU A 57 -5.16 3.89 13.38
C LEU A 57 -6.11 5.01 12.95
N ALA A 58 -6.66 4.94 11.74
CA ALA A 58 -7.63 5.92 11.26
C ALA A 58 -8.92 5.94 12.11
N MET A 59 -9.42 4.75 12.50
CA MET A 59 -10.61 4.59 13.34
C MET A 59 -10.40 5.11 14.76
N HIS A 60 -9.17 5.08 15.27
CA HIS A 60 -8.79 5.60 16.58
C HIS A 60 -8.22 7.03 16.53
N HIS A 61 -8.43 7.76 15.43
CA HIS A 61 -7.99 9.16 15.25
C HIS A 61 -6.47 9.38 15.29
N HIS A 62 -5.69 8.36 14.94
CA HIS A 62 -4.22 8.40 14.87
C HIS A 62 -3.72 8.51 13.41
N ALA A 63 -4.33 9.39 12.63
CA ALA A 63 -4.08 9.45 11.18
C ALA A 63 -2.66 9.95 10.84
N ASN A 64 -2.09 10.82 11.66
CA ASN A 64 -0.73 11.35 11.45
C ASN A 64 0.34 10.32 11.82
N GLU A 65 0.12 9.59 12.91
CA GLU A 65 0.98 8.49 13.36
C GLU A 65 1.00 7.32 12.38
N ALA A 66 -0.05 7.21 11.55
CA ALA A 66 -0.16 6.21 10.49
C ALA A 66 0.65 6.55 9.23
N LEU A 67 1.16 7.78 9.07
CA LEU A 67 1.88 8.19 7.85
C LEU A 67 3.11 7.33 7.50
N PRO A 68 3.98 6.91 8.46
CA PRO A 68 5.08 5.99 8.16
C PRO A 68 4.61 4.61 7.68
N ILE A 69 3.45 4.17 8.18
CA ILE A 69 2.83 2.90 7.82
C ILE A 69 2.22 3.00 6.41
N LEU A 70 1.57 4.14 6.09
CA LEU A 70 1.05 4.41 4.75
C LEU A 70 2.20 4.44 3.73
N ARG A 71 3.32 5.06 4.07
CA ARG A 71 4.53 5.05 3.24
C ARG A 71 5.03 3.62 2.97
N SER A 72 4.98 2.75 3.97
CA SER A 72 5.38 1.35 3.82
C SER A 72 4.43 0.60 2.87
N LEU A 73 3.12 0.88 2.92
CA LEU A 73 2.15 0.33 1.97
C LEU A 73 2.44 0.79 0.53
N MET A 74 2.74 2.08 0.34
CA MET A 74 3.13 2.62 -0.96
C MET A 74 4.40 1.93 -1.49
N GLY A 75 5.40 1.74 -0.62
CA GLY A 75 6.64 1.06 -0.99
C GLY A 75 6.38 -0.36 -1.47
N ILE A 76 5.53 -1.09 -0.76
CA ILE A 76 5.14 -2.47 -1.13
C ILE A 76 4.40 -2.48 -2.48
N ALA A 77 3.40 -1.63 -2.68
CA ALA A 77 2.67 -1.59 -3.94
C ALA A 77 3.58 -1.24 -5.13
N ALA A 78 4.51 -0.28 -4.95
CA ALA A 78 5.51 0.06 -5.95
C ALA A 78 6.46 -1.12 -6.25
N GLN A 79 6.89 -1.86 -5.22
CA GLN A 79 7.70 -3.07 -5.39
C GLN A 79 6.96 -4.14 -6.17
N MET A 80 5.70 -4.40 -5.84
CA MET A 80 4.88 -5.39 -6.56
C MET A 80 4.75 -5.01 -8.04
N LEU A 81 4.44 -3.74 -8.34
CA LEU A 81 4.37 -3.25 -9.72
C LEU A 81 5.70 -3.36 -10.46
N TRP A 82 6.81 -3.02 -9.79
CA TRP A 82 8.15 -3.16 -10.35
C TRP A 82 8.50 -4.62 -10.63
N ILE A 83 8.14 -5.57 -9.76
CA ILE A 83 8.43 -6.99 -9.96
C ILE A 83 7.67 -7.56 -11.15
N VAL A 84 6.41 -7.18 -11.37
CA VAL A 84 5.58 -7.76 -12.46
C VAL A 84 5.80 -7.14 -13.84
N GLU A 85 6.72 -6.18 -13.96
CA GLU A 85 7.16 -5.62 -15.24
C GLU A 85 8.15 -6.56 -15.96
N SER A 86 8.74 -6.10 -17.07
CA SER A 86 9.76 -6.84 -17.81
C SER A 86 10.95 -7.22 -16.93
N LYS A 87 11.55 -8.39 -17.20
CA LYS A 87 12.62 -9.00 -16.37
C LYS A 87 12.15 -9.37 -14.96
N SER A 88 10.93 -9.89 -14.86
CA SER A 88 10.28 -10.22 -13.58
C SER A 88 11.10 -11.18 -12.70
N PRO A 89 11.65 -12.29 -13.22
CA PRO A 89 12.49 -13.20 -12.42
C PRO A 89 13.75 -12.53 -11.87
N GLU A 90 14.45 -11.72 -12.69
CA GLU A 90 15.66 -11.02 -12.28
C GLU A 90 15.37 -9.99 -11.18
N ARG A 91 14.27 -9.24 -11.31
CA ARG A 91 13.83 -8.27 -10.29
C ARG A 91 13.42 -8.94 -8.99
N ALA A 92 12.73 -10.08 -9.06
CA ALA A 92 12.39 -10.85 -7.87
C ALA A 92 13.64 -11.41 -7.16
N HIS A 93 14.63 -11.90 -7.91
CA HIS A 93 15.91 -12.29 -7.34
C HIS A 93 16.69 -11.11 -6.73
N GLU A 94 16.69 -9.95 -7.39
CA GLU A 94 17.30 -8.73 -6.88
C GLU A 94 16.65 -8.31 -5.55
N PHE A 95 15.32 -8.38 -5.45
CA PHE A 95 14.59 -8.13 -4.21
C PHE A 95 15.03 -9.09 -3.09
N MET A 96 15.08 -10.39 -3.37
CA MET A 96 15.40 -11.41 -2.36
C MET A 96 16.87 -11.37 -1.90
N LYS A 97 17.79 -10.91 -2.74
CA LYS A 97 19.21 -10.73 -2.36
C LYS A 97 19.41 -9.65 -1.30
N GLY A 98 18.37 -8.89 -0.96
CA GLY A 98 18.43 -7.77 -0.04
C GLY A 98 19.14 -6.61 -0.72
N ARG A 99 18.38 -5.59 -1.12
CA ARG A 99 19.02 -4.33 -1.50
C ARG A 99 19.75 -3.76 -0.27
N LYS A 100 20.96 -3.23 -0.48
CA LYS A 100 21.45 -2.09 0.31
C LYS A 100 20.35 -1.04 0.28
N ASN A 101 20.04 -0.41 1.42
CA ASN A 101 18.97 0.57 1.63
C ASN A 101 18.89 1.70 0.58
N ASP A 102 18.52 1.40 -0.67
CA ASP A 102 18.28 2.38 -1.72
C ASP A 102 16.82 2.80 -1.56
N TRP A 103 16.65 3.77 -0.66
CA TRP A 103 15.41 4.49 -0.39
C TRP A 103 14.86 5.22 -1.63
N GLU A 104 15.60 5.19 -2.74
CA GLU A 104 15.31 5.74 -4.07
C GLU A 104 14.60 4.77 -5.03
N MET A 105 13.76 3.85 -4.52
CA MET A 105 12.80 3.14 -5.37
C MET A 105 11.94 4.14 -6.18
N PRO A 106 11.42 3.80 -7.37
CA PRO A 106 10.75 4.76 -8.24
C PRO A 106 9.34 5.08 -7.74
N TRP A 107 9.26 5.83 -6.64
CA TRP A 107 8.04 6.41 -6.07
C TRP A 107 7.26 7.23 -7.09
N GLN A 108 7.96 7.72 -8.12
CA GLN A 108 7.42 8.41 -9.30
C GLN A 108 6.31 7.63 -10.02
N LYS A 109 6.22 6.30 -9.82
CA LYS A 109 5.18 5.47 -10.46
C LYS A 109 3.86 5.45 -9.71
N LEU A 110 3.84 5.82 -8.42
CA LEU A 110 2.62 5.97 -7.64
C LEU A 110 2.26 7.45 -7.60
N ASP A 111 1.79 7.98 -8.74
CA ASP A 111 1.23 9.33 -8.78
C ASP A 111 -0.13 9.34 -8.04
N GLN A 112 -0.07 9.44 -6.72
CA GLN A 112 -1.23 9.43 -5.82
C GLN A 112 -1.53 10.83 -5.25
N GLY A 113 -0.92 11.88 -5.81
CA GLY A 113 -1.16 13.26 -5.38
C GLY A 113 -0.67 13.61 -3.98
N ILE A 114 0.02 12.71 -3.27
CA ILE A 114 0.68 13.02 -1.99
C ILE A 114 2.15 13.34 -2.25
N SER A 115 2.55 14.58 -1.99
CA SER A 115 3.95 14.95 -2.06
C SER A 115 4.72 14.29 -0.93
N TRP A 116 5.96 13.84 -1.21
CA TRP A 116 6.88 13.37 -0.17
C TRP A 116 7.05 14.40 0.97
N ARG A 117 6.94 15.69 0.63
CA ARG A 117 7.02 16.79 1.61
C ARG A 117 5.89 16.70 2.62
N ASP A 118 4.68 16.38 2.19
CA ASP A 118 3.50 16.30 3.08
C ASP A 118 3.68 15.19 4.13
N HIS A 119 4.32 14.08 3.78
CA HIS A 119 4.64 13.00 4.73
C HIS A 119 5.67 13.38 5.80
N VAL A 120 6.66 14.22 5.45
CA VAL A 120 7.71 14.65 6.39
C VAL A 120 7.19 15.75 7.31
N TYR A 121 6.45 16.70 6.76
CA TYR A 121 5.98 17.86 7.50
C TYR A 121 4.72 17.59 8.34
N ALA A 122 3.83 16.68 7.93
CA ALA A 122 2.66 16.34 8.73
C ALA A 122 3.00 15.67 10.08
N ASN A 123 4.18 15.04 10.19
CA ASN A 123 4.66 14.46 11.44
C ASN A 123 5.33 15.50 12.36
N ALA A 124 5.78 16.63 11.81
CA ALA A 124 6.50 17.67 12.56
C ALA A 124 5.56 18.52 13.44
N GLY A 125 4.29 18.67 13.06
CA GLY A 125 3.29 19.40 13.84
C GLY A 125 2.90 18.74 15.18
N GLY A 126 3.13 17.42 15.32
CA GLY A 126 2.86 16.67 16.55
C GLY A 126 4.08 16.50 17.48
N LEU A 127 5.24 17.00 17.09
CA LEU A 127 6.46 16.89 17.90
C LEU A 127 6.44 17.91 19.06
N PRO A 128 7.02 17.58 20.23
CA PRO A 128 7.09 18.51 21.36
C PRO A 128 7.85 19.81 21.05
N TRP A 129 8.69 19.79 20.00
CA TRP A 129 9.43 20.94 19.45
C TRP A 129 8.82 21.52 18.17
N GLY A 130 7.57 21.18 17.82
CA GLY A 130 6.90 21.74 16.64
C GLY A 130 6.84 23.28 16.65
N HIS A 131 6.81 23.89 17.84
CA HIS A 131 6.87 25.34 18.03
C HIS A 131 8.25 25.96 17.71
N VAL A 132 9.31 25.16 17.62
CA VAL A 132 10.67 25.64 17.28
C VAL A 132 10.78 25.96 15.80
N PHE A 133 10.02 25.25 14.95
CA PHE A 133 10.00 25.46 13.52
C PHE A 133 8.56 25.59 13.04
N SER A 134 7.96 26.78 13.20
CA SER A 134 6.58 27.06 12.78
C SER A 134 6.33 26.84 11.28
N GLU A 135 7.37 26.92 10.46
CA GLU A 135 7.30 26.58 9.03
C GLU A 135 7.05 25.08 8.80
N ASN A 136 7.34 24.22 9.80
CA ASN A 136 7.13 22.78 9.76
C ASN A 136 5.78 22.35 10.37
N SER A 137 4.95 23.28 10.86
CA SER A 137 3.59 22.96 11.33
C SER A 137 2.63 22.85 10.14
N GLY A 138 2.76 21.77 9.36
CA GLY A 138 1.81 21.42 8.32
C GLY A 138 0.47 20.98 8.92
N LYS A 139 -0.64 21.21 8.20
CA LYS A 139 -1.93 20.61 8.55
C LYS A 139 -1.78 19.09 8.38
N GLY A 140 -2.02 18.33 9.45
CA GLY A 140 -1.96 16.87 9.43
C GLY A 140 -2.96 16.25 8.44
N ILE A 141 -2.78 14.97 8.13
CA ILE A 141 -3.70 14.21 7.26
C ILE A 141 -4.98 13.88 8.05
N SER A 142 -6.14 13.94 7.39
CA SER A 142 -7.38 13.45 7.98
C SER A 142 -7.44 11.92 7.94
N SER A 143 -8.21 11.29 8.85
CA SER A 143 -8.46 9.84 8.77
C SER A 143 -9.09 9.44 7.44
N GLU A 144 -9.92 10.31 6.85
CA GLU A 144 -10.55 10.09 5.56
C GLU A 144 -9.53 10.07 4.42
N ASP A 145 -8.67 11.10 4.33
CA ASP A 145 -7.62 11.19 3.32
C ASP A 145 -6.63 10.02 3.44
N LEU A 146 -6.24 9.66 4.66
CA LEU A 146 -5.39 8.50 4.92
C LEU A 146 -5.98 7.22 4.35
N LEU A 147 -7.27 6.95 4.63
CA LEU A 147 -7.95 5.74 4.17
C LEU A 147 -8.20 5.75 2.66
N LYS A 148 -8.54 6.91 2.11
CA LYS A 148 -8.68 7.12 0.66
C LYS A 148 -7.40 6.77 -0.07
N THR A 149 -6.26 7.27 0.41
CA THR A 149 -4.96 6.96 -0.17
C THR A 149 -4.60 5.50 0.02
N ALA A 150 -4.81 4.94 1.22
CA ALA A 150 -4.55 3.52 1.48
C ALA A 150 -5.34 2.63 0.51
N ALA A 151 -6.61 2.95 0.25
CA ALA A 151 -7.46 2.24 -0.70
C ALA A 151 -6.90 2.33 -2.13
N ALA A 152 -6.52 3.53 -2.58
CA ALA A 152 -5.92 3.72 -3.90
C ALA A 152 -4.59 2.96 -4.07
N VAL A 153 -3.77 2.89 -3.01
CA VAL A 153 -2.51 2.13 -3.01
C VAL A 153 -2.77 0.61 -3.03
N MET A 154 -3.77 0.13 -2.28
CA MET A 154 -4.19 -1.28 -2.35
C MET A 154 -4.69 -1.67 -3.75
N GLU A 155 -5.36 -0.76 -4.48
CA GLU A 155 -5.73 -0.98 -5.87
C GLU A 155 -4.48 -1.21 -6.75
N GLN A 156 -3.38 -0.50 -6.50
CA GLN A 156 -2.11 -0.71 -7.23
C GLN A 156 -1.47 -2.07 -6.91
N ALA A 157 -1.53 -2.51 -5.64
CA ALA A 157 -1.10 -3.85 -5.25
C ALA A 157 -1.92 -4.94 -5.96
N LEU A 158 -3.25 -4.79 -6.01
CA LEU A 158 -4.14 -5.69 -6.75
C LEU A 158 -3.85 -5.69 -8.26
N LYS A 159 -3.59 -4.53 -8.87
CA LYS A 159 -3.17 -4.44 -10.28
C LYS A 159 -1.89 -5.24 -10.55
N ALA A 160 -0.93 -5.22 -9.63
CA ALA A 160 0.28 -6.03 -9.78
C ALA A 160 -0.04 -7.53 -9.76
N LEU A 161 -0.88 -7.98 -8.82
CA LEU A 161 -1.30 -9.39 -8.73
C LEU A 161 -2.08 -9.82 -9.97
N GLU A 162 -3.00 -8.99 -10.46
CA GLU A 162 -3.79 -9.25 -11.66
C GLU A 162 -2.93 -9.32 -12.93
N ARG A 163 -1.85 -8.52 -13.03
CA ARG A 163 -0.88 -8.65 -14.13
C ARG A 163 -0.15 -9.99 -14.12
N ARG A 164 0.18 -10.52 -12.93
CA ARG A 164 0.85 -11.82 -12.82
C ARG A 164 -0.12 -12.98 -13.06
N TRP A 165 -1.34 -12.87 -12.54
CA TRP A 165 -2.37 -13.90 -12.63
C TRP A 165 -3.70 -13.30 -13.13
N PRO A 166 -3.85 -13.12 -14.46
CA PRO A 166 -5.05 -12.52 -15.03
C PRO A 166 -6.34 -13.27 -14.68
N GLY A 167 -7.38 -12.53 -14.32
CA GLY A 167 -8.70 -13.00 -13.93
C GLY A 167 -8.77 -13.63 -12.54
N LYS A 168 -7.70 -13.54 -11.74
CA LYS A 168 -7.65 -14.20 -10.42
C LYS A 168 -7.93 -13.23 -9.28
N PHE A 169 -7.54 -11.97 -9.41
CA PHE A 169 -7.64 -10.96 -8.37
C PHE A 169 -8.66 -9.91 -8.80
N GLU A 170 -9.96 -10.23 -8.62
CA GLU A 170 -11.05 -9.34 -8.99
C GLU A 170 -10.85 -7.93 -8.39
N GLN A 171 -10.86 -6.92 -9.27
CA GLN A 171 -10.78 -5.54 -8.84
C GLN A 171 -12.10 -5.17 -8.17
N THR A 172 -12.01 -4.58 -6.98
CA THR A 172 -13.17 -4.15 -6.18
C THR A 172 -13.91 -2.95 -6.74
N ARG A 173 -13.69 -2.59 -8.01
CA ARG A 173 -14.59 -1.68 -8.72
C ARG A 173 -15.84 -2.48 -9.02
N GLY A 174 -16.86 -2.26 -8.20
CA GLY A 174 -18.19 -2.75 -8.48
C GLY A 174 -18.58 -2.42 -9.91
N ASN A 175 -19.27 -3.36 -10.54
CA ASN A 175 -20.30 -3.03 -11.52
C ASN A 175 -20.96 -1.69 -11.13
N ASN A 176 -20.91 -0.73 -12.05
CA ASN A 176 -21.72 0.48 -12.14
C ASN A 176 -22.52 0.85 -10.88
N ILE A 177 -22.12 1.94 -10.24
CA ILE A 177 -23.08 2.91 -9.70
C ILE A 177 -23.13 4.05 -10.72
#